data_AF-A0A503W724-F1
#
_entry.id   AF-A0A503W724-F1
#
_cell.length_a   1.000
_cell.length_b   1.000
_cell.length_c   1.000
_cell.angle_alpha   90.00
_cell.angle_beta   90.00
_cell.angle_gamma   90.00
#
_symmetry.space_group_name_H-M   'P 1'
#
loop_
_entity.id
_entity.type
_entity.pdbx_description
1 polymer ?
#
loop_
_entity_poly.entity_id
_entity_poly.type
_entity_poly.pdbx_seq_one_letter_code
_entity_poly.pdbx_strand_id
1 'polypeptide(L)'
;MKAFYAIQNQRIMERISQIRNPPGEEDMKNISNDLMEIAGRIRPAREAFAEADRRRVESALEAGRLLCQAKDDCLHQQWMAFLRWADMDEQEARKLMQLARAGLTSCVVSEIGGIDAALAYLVEARLPEPEECLTVGRVGWPEKNTPFAIIKPNAAHPGYYDIAIADMWANPATVFSSRKPLRGESMRQADGSFFNSLWHIVDRELDVPHSQREFQMMPADLFSRDGAFLFAKPVSAADSATESEALGYIL
;
A
#
# COMPACT_ATOMS: atom_id res chain seq x y z
N MET A 1 -2.17 20.75 28.29
CA MET A 1 -1.81 19.86 27.17
C MET A 1 -0.52 20.28 26.44
N LYS A 2 -0.36 21.55 26.00
CA LYS A 2 0.87 22.03 25.33
C LYS A 2 2.18 21.84 26.13
N ALA A 3 2.15 22.00 27.45
CA ALA A 3 3.34 21.83 28.29
C ALA A 3 3.83 20.37 28.40
N PHE A 4 2.94 19.39 28.29
CA PHE A 4 3.30 17.97 28.35
C PHE A 4 4.03 17.52 27.07
N TYR A 5 3.55 17.98 25.91
CA TYR A 5 4.19 17.74 24.61
C TYR A 5 5.59 18.37 24.52
N ALA A 6 5.78 19.56 25.08
CA ALA A 6 7.10 20.21 25.09
C ALA A 6 8.15 19.38 25.87
N ILE A 7 7.77 18.82 27.03
CA ILE A 7 8.66 18.01 27.86
C ILE A 7 8.97 16.66 27.21
N GLN A 8 7.99 16.03 26.56
CA GLN A 8 8.24 14.79 25.82
C GLN A 8 9.16 15.01 24.61
N ASN A 9 8.93 16.06 23.83
CA ASN A 9 9.77 16.40 22.67
C ASN A 9 11.20 16.73 23.10
N GLN A 10 11.40 17.43 24.24
CA GLN A 10 12.73 17.73 24.75
C GLN A 10 13.50 16.47 25.17
N ARG A 11 12.84 15.51 25.84
CA ARG A 11 13.46 14.22 26.20
C ARG A 11 13.78 13.33 25.00
N ILE A 12 12.95 13.37 23.97
CA ILE A 12 13.20 12.66 22.71
C ILE A 12 14.41 13.27 22.00
N MET A 13 14.51 14.59 21.93
CA MET A 13 15.65 15.29 21.32
C MET A 13 16.96 15.09 22.08
N GLU A 14 16.93 15.06 23.42
CA GLU A 14 18.11 14.72 24.24
C GLU A 14 18.57 13.28 24.03
N ARG A 15 17.64 12.32 23.91
CA ARG A 15 18.01 10.92 23.58
C ARG A 15 18.57 10.80 22.17
N ILE A 16 17.98 11.51 21.20
CA ILE A 16 18.50 11.53 19.82
C ILE A 16 19.90 12.18 19.80
N SER A 17 20.15 13.24 20.57
CA SER A 17 21.48 13.86 20.62
C SER A 17 22.52 12.96 21.29
N GLN A 18 22.12 12.16 22.29
CA GLN A 18 23.01 11.18 22.93
C GLN A 18 23.35 9.99 22.01
N ILE A 19 22.42 9.57 21.14
CA ILE A 19 22.66 8.50 20.15
C ILE A 19 23.51 9.01 18.96
N ARG A 20 23.46 10.31 18.66
CA ARG A 20 24.12 10.92 17.50
C ARG A 20 25.55 11.38 17.75
N ASN A 21 26.06 11.27 18.97
CA ASN A 21 27.49 11.40 19.20
C ASN A 21 28.14 10.09 18.75
N PRO A 22 28.88 10.06 17.62
CA PRO A 22 29.66 8.89 17.29
C PRO A 22 30.58 8.58 18.49
N PRO A 23 30.85 7.29 18.78
CA PRO A 23 31.78 6.93 19.85
C PRO A 23 33.04 7.76 19.68
N GLY A 24 33.54 8.33 20.79
CA GLY A 24 34.73 9.17 20.73
C GLY A 24 35.86 8.42 20.04
N GLU A 25 36.74 9.13 19.35
CA GLU A 25 37.87 8.52 18.64
C GLU A 25 38.76 7.66 19.59
N GLU A 26 38.69 7.90 20.90
CA GLU A 26 39.29 7.09 21.96
C GLU A 26 38.53 5.77 22.24
N ASP A 27 37.19 5.75 22.16
CA ASP A 27 36.38 4.54 22.35
C ASP A 27 36.55 3.57 21.17
N MET A 28 36.71 4.10 19.95
CA MET A 28 37.00 3.30 18.75
C MET A 28 38.39 2.64 18.79
N LYS A 29 39.38 3.25 19.47
CA LYS A 29 40.73 2.68 19.62
C LYS A 29 40.79 1.52 20.61
N ASN A 30 39.76 1.31 21.43
CA ASN A 30 39.66 0.21 22.40
C ASN A 30 38.74 -0.94 21.95
N ILE A 31 38.24 -0.93 20.71
CA ILE A 31 37.51 -2.06 20.15
C ILE A 31 38.50 -3.21 19.95
N SER A 32 38.33 -4.29 20.72
CA SER A 32 39.15 -5.50 20.58
C SER A 32 39.21 -5.95 19.12
N ASN A 33 40.38 -6.44 18.67
CA ASN A 33 40.55 -7.01 17.33
C ASN A 33 39.46 -8.06 17.01
N ASP A 34 39.00 -8.81 18.00
CA ASP A 34 37.93 -9.79 17.88
C ASP A 34 36.58 -9.15 17.50
N LEU A 35 36.26 -7.98 18.07
CA LEU A 35 35.03 -7.25 17.74
C LEU A 35 35.08 -6.67 16.33
N MET A 36 36.27 -6.21 15.88
CA MET A 36 36.47 -5.78 14.50
C MET A 36 36.32 -6.94 13.51
N GLU A 37 36.83 -8.13 13.86
CA GLU A 37 36.63 -9.34 13.05
C GLU A 37 35.15 -9.72 12.97
N ILE A 38 34.43 -9.74 14.11
CA ILE A 38 33.00 -10.02 14.16
C ILE A 38 32.21 -9.00 13.33
N ALA A 39 32.49 -7.71 13.47
CA ALA A 39 31.86 -6.66 12.67
C ALA A 39 32.12 -6.86 11.16
N GLY A 40 33.34 -7.24 10.80
CA GLY A 40 33.74 -7.58 9.42
C GLY A 40 32.95 -8.76 8.85
N ARG A 41 32.51 -9.70 9.69
CA ARG A 41 31.70 -10.86 9.30
C ARG A 41 30.19 -10.58 9.28
N ILE A 42 29.71 -9.66 10.12
CA ILE A 42 28.28 -9.30 10.20
C ILE A 42 27.78 -8.70 8.88
N ARG A 43 28.52 -7.77 8.27
CA ARG A 43 28.11 -7.11 7.03
C ARG A 43 27.85 -8.10 5.87
N PRO A 44 28.80 -8.97 5.47
CA PRO A 44 28.57 -9.92 4.38
C PRO A 44 27.49 -10.96 4.73
N ALA A 45 27.37 -11.36 6.01
CA ALA A 45 26.28 -12.25 6.44
C ALA A 45 24.90 -11.58 6.28
N ARG A 46 24.77 -10.30 6.62
CA ARG A 46 23.53 -9.52 6.44
C ARG A 46 23.17 -9.35 4.97
N GLU A 47 24.16 -9.07 4.12
CA GLU A 47 23.97 -8.93 2.67
C GLU A 47 23.53 -10.26 2.05
N ALA A 48 24.18 -11.38 2.42
CA ALA A 48 23.79 -12.71 1.98
C ALA A 48 22.37 -13.08 2.42
N PHE A 49 21.99 -12.73 3.66
CA PHE A 49 20.63 -12.93 4.16
C PHE A 49 19.59 -12.13 3.37
N ALA A 50 19.84 -10.84 3.14
CA ALA A 50 18.93 -9.97 2.40
C ALA A 50 18.75 -10.43 0.94
N GLU A 51 19.83 -10.91 0.32
CA GLU A 51 19.79 -11.49 -1.02
C GLU A 51 19.01 -12.82 -1.06
N ALA A 52 19.21 -13.70 -0.08
CA ALA A 52 18.46 -14.94 0.02
C ALA A 52 16.95 -14.69 0.23
N ASP A 53 16.60 -13.69 1.05
CA ASP A 53 15.20 -13.30 1.25
C ASP A 53 14.56 -12.75 -0.04
N ARG A 54 15.27 -11.90 -0.78
CA ARG A 54 14.79 -11.40 -2.08
C ARG A 54 14.50 -12.54 -3.06
N ARG A 55 15.43 -13.49 -3.19
CA ARG A 55 15.24 -14.67 -4.07
C ARG A 55 14.08 -15.54 -3.61
N ARG A 56 13.91 -15.72 -2.30
CA ARG A 56 12.77 -16.45 -1.73
C ARG A 56 11.44 -15.80 -2.13
N VAL A 57 11.34 -14.48 -2.02
CA VAL A 57 10.14 -13.71 -2.42
C VAL A 57 9.88 -13.82 -3.93
N GLU A 58 10.91 -13.63 -4.75
CA GLU A 58 10.79 -13.75 -6.22
C GLU A 58 10.33 -15.14 -6.65
N SER A 59 10.90 -16.18 -6.02
CA SER A 59 10.54 -17.58 -6.28
C SER A 59 9.09 -17.87 -5.87
N ALA A 60 8.64 -17.31 -4.75
CA ALA A 60 7.25 -17.45 -4.30
C ALA A 60 6.25 -16.77 -5.25
N LEU A 61 6.57 -15.57 -5.75
CA LEU A 61 5.75 -14.85 -6.73
C LEU A 61 5.69 -15.59 -8.08
N GLU A 62 6.81 -16.14 -8.55
CA GLU A 62 6.86 -16.98 -9.75
C GLU A 62 6.02 -18.26 -9.57
N ALA A 63 6.22 -18.99 -8.47
CA ALA A 63 5.45 -20.18 -8.17
C ALA A 63 3.94 -19.87 -8.13
N GLY A 64 3.54 -18.77 -7.49
CA GLY A 64 2.15 -18.32 -7.48
C GLY A 64 1.57 -18.03 -8.87
N ARG A 65 2.36 -17.44 -9.78
CA ARG A 65 1.95 -17.20 -11.18
C ARG A 65 1.77 -18.51 -11.94
N LEU A 66 2.71 -19.44 -11.82
CA LEU A 66 2.64 -20.77 -12.43
C LEU A 66 1.45 -21.57 -11.89
N LEU A 67 1.20 -21.55 -10.58
CA LEU A 67 0.04 -22.19 -9.96
C LEU A 67 -1.27 -21.60 -10.46
N CYS A 68 -1.35 -20.27 -10.62
CA CYS A 68 -2.52 -19.65 -11.21
C CYS A 68 -2.71 -20.13 -12.66
N GLN A 69 -1.65 -20.20 -13.46
CA GLN A 69 -1.74 -20.69 -14.85
C GLN A 69 -2.21 -22.15 -14.90
N ALA A 70 -1.55 -23.02 -14.14
CA ALA A 70 -1.90 -24.43 -14.05
C ALA A 70 -3.34 -24.65 -13.59
N LYS A 71 -3.85 -23.82 -12.66
CA LYS A 71 -5.25 -23.91 -12.21
C LYS A 71 -6.25 -23.58 -13.30
N ASP A 72 -5.93 -22.62 -14.17
CA ASP A 72 -6.79 -22.24 -15.29
C ASP A 72 -6.79 -23.32 -16.39
N ASP A 73 -5.66 -24.03 -16.56
CA ASP A 73 -5.50 -25.10 -17.55
C ASP A 73 -6.01 -26.48 -17.07
N CYS A 74 -6.14 -26.69 -15.76
CA CYS A 74 -6.60 -27.94 -15.18
C CYS A 74 -8.10 -28.19 -15.41
N LEU A 75 -8.45 -29.39 -15.86
CA LEU A 75 -9.84 -29.83 -15.86
C LEU A 75 -10.34 -30.10 -14.43
N HIS A 76 -11.67 -30.20 -14.28
CA HIS A 76 -12.30 -30.54 -13.01
C HIS A 76 -11.66 -31.80 -12.40
N GLN A 77 -11.33 -31.77 -11.11
CA GLN A 77 -10.65 -32.83 -10.33
C GLN A 77 -9.16 -33.08 -10.63
N GLN A 78 -8.56 -32.50 -11.67
CA GLN A 78 -7.13 -32.68 -11.96
C GLN A 78 -6.22 -31.87 -11.03
N TRP A 79 -6.73 -30.79 -10.45
CA TRP A 79 -5.97 -29.88 -9.60
C TRP A 79 -5.23 -30.57 -8.45
N MET A 80 -5.89 -31.50 -7.75
CA MET A 80 -5.27 -32.21 -6.62
C MET A 80 -4.17 -33.19 -7.08
N ALA A 81 -4.31 -33.78 -8.27
CA ALA A 81 -3.27 -34.64 -8.81
C ALA A 81 -2.04 -33.83 -9.24
N PHE A 82 -2.26 -32.66 -9.84
CA PHE A 82 -1.21 -31.71 -10.17
C PHE A 82 -0.43 -31.26 -8.93
N LEU A 83 -1.13 -30.85 -7.86
CA LEU A 83 -0.48 -30.43 -6.60
C LEU A 83 0.37 -31.54 -5.96
N ARG A 84 -0.13 -32.79 -5.96
CA ARG A 84 0.67 -33.95 -5.49
C ARG A 84 1.92 -34.18 -6.32
N TRP A 85 1.85 -33.95 -7.64
CA TRP A 85 3.03 -34.09 -8.51
C TRP A 85 4.03 -32.95 -8.32
N ALA A 86 3.54 -31.75 -8.01
CA ALA A 86 4.34 -30.59 -7.66
C ALA A 86 4.88 -30.60 -6.21
N ASP A 87 4.60 -31.67 -5.44
CA ASP A 87 4.94 -31.80 -4.01
C ASP A 87 4.51 -30.59 -3.16
N MET A 88 3.28 -30.11 -3.39
CA MET A 88 2.77 -28.91 -2.75
C MET A 88 1.41 -29.14 -2.09
N ASP A 89 1.25 -28.61 -0.88
CA ASP A 89 -0.03 -28.60 -0.17
C ASP A 89 -1.02 -27.58 -0.77
N GLU A 90 -2.32 -27.87 -0.70
CA GLU A 90 -3.35 -26.98 -1.26
C GLU A 90 -3.38 -25.60 -0.56
N GLN A 91 -3.18 -25.57 0.76
CA GLN A 91 -3.16 -24.32 1.52
C GLN A 91 -1.96 -23.46 1.12
N GLU A 92 -0.78 -24.07 0.95
CA GLU A 92 0.42 -23.38 0.47
C GLU A 92 0.22 -22.85 -0.95
N ALA A 93 -0.28 -23.69 -1.86
CA ALA A 93 -0.59 -23.27 -3.22
C ALA A 93 -1.56 -22.08 -3.25
N ARG A 94 -2.60 -22.11 -2.41
CA ARG A 94 -3.58 -21.02 -2.29
C ARG A 94 -2.93 -19.72 -1.80
N LYS A 95 -2.03 -19.77 -0.82
CA LYS A 95 -1.29 -18.60 -0.33
C LYS A 95 -0.41 -17.99 -1.44
N LEU A 96 0.35 -18.81 -2.15
CA LEU A 96 1.20 -18.35 -3.26
C LEU A 96 0.37 -17.74 -4.40
N MET A 97 -0.75 -18.37 -4.75
CA MET A 97 -1.69 -17.83 -5.73
C MET A 97 -2.30 -16.50 -5.29
N GLN A 98 -2.68 -16.37 -4.00
CA GLN A 98 -3.20 -15.13 -3.45
C GLN A 98 -2.15 -14.01 -3.54
N LEU A 99 -0.90 -14.30 -3.17
CA LEU A 99 0.22 -13.36 -3.26
C LEU A 99 0.46 -12.92 -4.71
N ALA A 100 0.48 -13.85 -5.66
CA ALA A 100 0.66 -13.52 -7.08
C ALA A 100 -0.49 -12.70 -7.63
N ARG A 101 -1.75 -13.05 -7.31
CA ARG A 101 -2.95 -12.34 -7.78
C ARG A 101 -3.05 -10.92 -7.25
N ALA A 102 -2.42 -10.62 -6.12
CA ALA A 102 -2.37 -9.25 -5.60
C ALA A 102 -1.56 -8.30 -6.49
N GLY A 103 -0.71 -8.81 -7.38
CA GLY A 103 0.11 -7.98 -8.27
C GLY A 103 1.23 -7.22 -7.54
N LEU A 104 1.60 -7.65 -6.33
CA LEU A 104 2.70 -7.07 -5.57
C LEU A 104 4.05 -7.43 -6.21
N THR A 105 4.98 -6.48 -6.23
CA THR A 105 6.37 -6.72 -6.66
C THR A 105 7.19 -7.30 -5.51
N SER A 106 8.33 -7.95 -5.81
CA SER A 106 9.23 -8.47 -4.78
C SER A 106 9.72 -7.37 -3.83
N CYS A 107 9.98 -6.17 -4.36
CA CYS A 107 10.36 -5.00 -3.58
C CYS A 107 9.28 -4.61 -2.56
N VAL A 108 8.02 -4.55 -2.98
CA VAL A 108 6.88 -4.22 -2.10
C VAL A 108 6.67 -5.31 -1.05
N VAL A 109 6.76 -6.59 -1.41
CA VAL A 109 6.64 -7.70 -0.44
C VAL A 109 7.75 -7.63 0.61
N SER A 110 9.00 -7.36 0.21
CA SER A 110 10.10 -7.14 1.16
C SER A 110 9.89 -5.88 2.01
N GLU A 111 9.36 -4.80 1.45
CA GLU A 111 9.02 -3.58 2.20
C GLU A 111 7.99 -3.85 3.31
N ILE A 112 6.95 -4.63 3.01
CA ILE A 112 5.89 -4.99 3.97
C ILE A 112 6.44 -5.89 5.10
N GLY A 113 7.54 -6.62 4.86
CA GLY A 113 8.17 -7.51 5.84
C GLY A 113 8.19 -8.98 5.43
N GLY A 114 8.09 -9.27 4.13
CA GLY A 114 8.15 -10.61 3.56
C GLY A 114 6.78 -11.24 3.31
N ILE A 115 6.77 -12.52 2.93
CA ILE A 115 5.58 -13.22 2.42
C ILE A 115 4.43 -13.26 3.43
N ASP A 116 4.69 -13.64 4.69
CA ASP A 116 3.62 -13.77 5.69
C ASP A 116 3.01 -12.41 6.06
N ALA A 117 3.85 -11.37 6.16
CA ALA A 117 3.40 -10.00 6.38
C ALA A 117 2.59 -9.48 5.19
N ALA A 118 3.00 -9.80 3.96
CA ALA A 118 2.25 -9.45 2.75
C ALA A 118 0.89 -10.16 2.71
N LEU A 119 0.80 -11.43 3.10
CA LEU A 119 -0.48 -12.15 3.18
C LEU A 119 -1.41 -11.53 4.23
N ALA A 120 -0.88 -11.16 5.40
CA ALA A 120 -1.65 -10.45 6.42
C ALA A 120 -2.12 -9.07 5.93
N TYR A 121 -1.23 -8.32 5.28
CA TYR A 121 -1.56 -7.05 4.62
C TYR A 121 -2.72 -7.20 3.63
N LEU A 122 -2.74 -8.28 2.83
CA LEU A 122 -3.83 -8.53 1.88
C LEU A 122 -5.18 -8.87 2.52
N VAL A 123 -5.19 -9.37 3.75
CA VAL A 123 -6.43 -9.58 4.51
C VAL A 123 -7.01 -8.23 4.96
N GLU A 124 -6.16 -7.33 5.46
CA GLU A 124 -6.57 -5.99 5.87
C GLU A 124 -6.96 -5.11 4.66
N ALA A 125 -6.25 -5.26 3.54
CA ALA A 125 -6.54 -4.60 2.27
C ALA A 125 -7.71 -5.24 1.50
N ARG A 126 -8.65 -5.91 2.18
CA ARG A 126 -9.87 -6.42 1.53
C ARG A 126 -10.70 -5.26 0.98
N LEU A 127 -11.27 -5.44 -0.20
CA LEU A 127 -12.18 -4.44 -0.76
C LEU A 127 -13.50 -4.38 0.06
N PRO A 128 -14.11 -3.20 0.17
CA PRO A 128 -15.35 -3.02 0.94
C PRO A 128 -16.56 -3.70 0.29
N GLU A 129 -17.49 -4.20 1.11
CA GLU A 129 -18.83 -4.63 0.67
C GLU A 129 -19.74 -3.41 0.38
N PRO A 130 -20.91 -3.56 -0.31
CA PRO A 130 -21.74 -2.44 -0.77
C PRO A 130 -22.14 -1.37 0.28
N GLU A 131 -22.22 -1.74 1.56
CA GLU A 131 -22.56 -0.84 2.67
C GLU A 131 -21.33 -0.32 3.43
N GLU A 132 -20.14 -0.71 2.99
CA GLU A 132 -18.85 -0.34 3.56
C GLU A 132 -18.09 0.61 2.62
N CYS A 133 -17.06 1.23 3.18
CA CYS A 133 -16.00 1.88 2.45
C CYS A 133 -14.68 1.59 3.17
N LEU A 134 -13.61 1.47 2.41
CA LEU A 134 -12.28 1.23 2.94
C LEU A 134 -11.50 2.53 2.92
N THR A 135 -10.95 2.93 4.06
CA THR A 135 -9.96 4.00 4.11
C THR A 135 -8.56 3.44 4.29
N VAL A 136 -7.63 4.04 3.56
CA VAL A 136 -6.20 3.68 3.60
C VAL A 136 -5.43 4.94 3.93
N GLY A 137 -4.72 4.94 5.06
CA GLY A 137 -3.94 6.09 5.53
C GLY A 137 -2.62 5.65 6.13
N ARG A 138 -1.84 6.58 6.67
CA ARG A 138 -0.66 6.25 7.45
C ARG A 138 -1.05 5.80 8.86
N VAL A 139 -0.32 4.85 9.45
CA VAL A 139 -0.51 4.43 10.85
C VAL A 139 -0.64 5.61 11.81
N GLY A 140 -1.76 5.65 12.54
CA GLY A 140 -2.13 6.73 13.45
C GLY A 140 -2.93 7.87 12.77
N TRP A 141 -3.49 7.61 11.60
CA TRP A 141 -4.55 8.42 11.02
C TRP A 141 -5.84 8.26 11.86
N PRO A 142 -6.69 9.31 12.02
CA PRO A 142 -6.66 10.63 11.39
C PRO A 142 -5.78 11.69 12.08
N GLU A 143 -5.14 11.39 13.20
CA GLU A 143 -4.47 12.40 14.04
C GLU A 143 -3.23 13.03 13.40
N LYS A 144 -2.63 12.37 12.40
CA LYS A 144 -1.30 12.72 11.87
C LYS A 144 -1.25 13.64 10.67
N ASN A 145 -2.35 14.26 10.22
CA ASN A 145 -2.32 15.20 9.08
C ASN A 145 -1.62 14.57 7.84
N THR A 146 -2.06 13.37 7.46
CA THR A 146 -1.42 12.56 6.41
C THR A 146 -2.38 12.32 5.26
N PRO A 147 -1.88 12.14 4.03
CA PRO A 147 -2.72 11.78 2.91
C PRO A 147 -3.44 10.45 3.19
N PHE A 148 -4.66 10.34 2.68
CA PHE A 148 -5.48 9.15 2.81
C PHE A 148 -6.29 8.89 1.55
N ALA A 149 -6.58 7.63 1.30
CA ALA A 149 -7.49 7.16 0.26
C ALA A 149 -8.81 6.70 0.87
N ILE A 150 -9.90 6.91 0.15
CA ILE A 150 -11.21 6.28 0.40
C ILE A 150 -11.56 5.49 -0.86
N ILE A 151 -11.86 4.21 -0.67
CA ILE A 151 -12.33 3.29 -1.70
C ILE A 151 -13.77 2.94 -1.35
N LYS A 152 -14.68 3.12 -2.30
CA LYS A 152 -16.12 2.85 -2.12
C LYS A 152 -16.63 1.99 -3.27
N PRO A 153 -17.50 0.99 -3.01
CA PRO A 153 -18.16 0.25 -4.08
C PRO A 153 -19.01 1.18 -4.95
N ASN A 154 -18.92 1.01 -6.26
CA ASN A 154 -19.75 1.76 -7.19
C ASN A 154 -21.15 1.15 -7.26
N ALA A 155 -22.17 1.92 -6.91
CA ALA A 155 -23.55 1.44 -6.84
C ALA A 155 -24.13 1.02 -8.20
N ALA A 156 -23.63 1.60 -9.31
CA ALA A 156 -24.12 1.30 -10.65
C ALA A 156 -23.41 0.10 -11.31
N HIS A 157 -22.20 -0.24 -10.84
CA HIS A 157 -21.33 -1.23 -11.46
C HIS A 157 -20.78 -2.19 -10.38
N PRO A 158 -21.48 -3.28 -10.06
CA PRO A 158 -21.00 -4.28 -9.11
C PRO A 158 -19.60 -4.81 -9.45
N GLY A 159 -18.73 -4.91 -8.46
CA GLY A 159 -17.31 -5.29 -8.64
C GLY A 159 -16.39 -4.15 -9.08
N TYR A 160 -16.94 -2.95 -9.29
CA TYR A 160 -16.16 -1.74 -9.51
C TYR A 160 -16.25 -0.78 -8.31
N TYR A 161 -15.27 0.09 -8.19
CA TYR A 161 -15.09 0.97 -7.04
C TYR A 161 -14.70 2.37 -7.47
N ASP A 162 -15.24 3.36 -6.78
CA ASP A 162 -14.80 4.75 -6.85
C ASP A 162 -13.67 4.96 -5.83
N ILE A 163 -12.64 5.70 -6.23
CA ILE A 163 -11.53 6.06 -5.34
C ILE A 163 -11.35 7.56 -5.29
N ALA A 164 -11.19 8.09 -4.08
CA ALA A 164 -10.76 9.45 -3.83
C ALA A 164 -9.54 9.43 -2.90
N ILE A 165 -8.57 10.30 -3.16
CA ILE A 165 -7.34 10.42 -2.38
C ILE A 165 -7.16 11.91 -2.09
N ALA A 166 -6.95 12.24 -0.82
CA ALA A 166 -6.81 13.62 -0.39
C ALA A 166 -5.58 13.82 0.46
N ASP A 167 -4.84 14.89 0.18
CA ASP A 167 -3.87 15.50 1.07
C ASP A 167 -4.33 16.92 1.39
N MET A 168 -5.10 17.07 2.46
CA MET A 168 -5.62 18.37 2.89
C MET A 168 -4.54 19.26 3.53
N TRP A 169 -3.33 18.74 3.72
CA TRP A 169 -2.22 19.41 4.40
C TRP A 169 -1.09 19.81 3.45
N ALA A 170 -1.12 19.30 2.21
CA ALA A 170 -0.36 19.87 1.12
C ALA A 170 -0.74 21.35 0.89
N ASN A 171 0.20 22.14 0.35
CA ASN A 171 -0.04 23.52 -0.04
C ASN A 171 0.36 23.72 -1.51
N PRO A 172 -0.60 23.77 -2.45
CA PRO A 172 -2.05 23.71 -2.22
C PRO A 172 -2.52 22.30 -1.80
N ALA A 173 -3.66 22.23 -1.10
CA ALA A 173 -4.30 20.95 -0.78
C ALA A 173 -4.61 20.20 -2.09
N THR A 174 -4.38 18.88 -2.10
CA THR A 174 -4.58 18.06 -3.29
C THR A 174 -5.72 17.07 -3.07
N VAL A 175 -6.56 16.92 -4.09
CA VAL A 175 -7.59 15.89 -4.13
C VAL A 175 -7.55 15.24 -5.51
N PHE A 176 -7.39 13.93 -5.50
CA PHE A 176 -7.55 13.07 -6.65
C PHE A 176 -8.88 12.31 -6.52
N SER A 177 -9.61 12.18 -7.62
CA SER A 177 -10.79 11.33 -7.70
C SER A 177 -10.82 10.61 -9.03
N SER A 178 -11.10 9.31 -9.02
CA SER A 178 -11.21 8.53 -10.25
C SER A 178 -12.38 9.02 -11.10
N ARG A 179 -12.10 9.36 -12.37
CA ARG A 179 -13.15 9.81 -13.31
C ARG A 179 -14.14 8.71 -13.71
N LYS A 180 -13.74 7.45 -13.58
CA LYS A 180 -14.51 6.25 -13.88
C LYS A 180 -14.26 5.24 -12.76
N PRO A 181 -15.25 4.42 -12.40
CA PRO A 181 -15.06 3.39 -11.39
C PRO A 181 -14.05 2.34 -11.91
N LEU A 182 -13.22 1.84 -11.00
CA LEU A 182 -12.11 0.92 -11.28
C LEU A 182 -12.51 -0.50 -10.88
N ARG A 183 -12.11 -1.50 -11.68
CA ARG A 183 -12.39 -2.91 -11.37
C ARG A 183 -11.60 -3.32 -10.13
N GLY A 184 -12.27 -3.98 -9.17
CA GLY A 184 -11.61 -4.45 -7.95
C GLY A 184 -10.78 -5.72 -8.14
N GLU A 185 -11.14 -6.55 -9.12
CA GLU A 185 -10.39 -7.76 -9.44
C GLU A 185 -9.10 -7.47 -10.22
N SER A 186 -8.04 -8.20 -9.90
CA SER A 186 -6.80 -8.17 -10.65
C SER A 186 -6.95 -8.82 -12.02
N MET A 187 -6.32 -8.22 -13.03
CA MET A 187 -6.27 -8.76 -14.40
C MET A 187 -4.93 -9.43 -14.63
N ARG A 188 -4.94 -10.64 -15.18
CA ARG A 188 -3.72 -11.32 -15.64
C ARG A 188 -3.23 -10.65 -16.93
N GLN A 189 -1.95 -10.32 -17.00
CA GLN A 189 -1.27 -9.78 -18.18
C GLN A 189 -0.73 -10.90 -19.08
N ALA A 190 -0.26 -10.54 -20.27
CA ALA A 190 0.26 -11.50 -21.25
C ALA A 190 1.51 -12.26 -20.78
N ASP A 191 2.29 -11.68 -19.85
CA ASP A 191 3.46 -12.29 -19.22
C ASP A 191 3.12 -13.15 -17.99
N GLY A 192 1.83 -13.33 -17.70
CA GLY A 192 1.34 -14.07 -16.53
C GLY A 192 1.39 -13.29 -15.22
N SER A 193 1.90 -12.05 -15.21
CA SER A 193 1.80 -11.16 -14.05
C SER A 193 0.36 -10.69 -13.83
N PHE A 194 0.09 -10.13 -12.65
CA PHE A 194 -1.23 -9.60 -12.31
C PHE A 194 -1.16 -8.10 -12.10
N PHE A 195 -2.15 -7.39 -12.61
CA PHE A 195 -2.30 -5.96 -12.46
C PHE A 195 -3.66 -5.61 -11.88
N ASN A 196 -3.67 -4.89 -10.77
CA ASN A 196 -4.87 -4.36 -10.17
C ASN A 196 -4.92 -2.84 -10.36
N SER A 197 -5.81 -2.36 -11.23
CA SER A 197 -5.88 -0.93 -11.54
C SER A 197 -6.26 -0.07 -10.34
N LEU A 198 -7.05 -0.60 -9.41
CA LEU A 198 -7.48 0.12 -8.22
C LEU A 198 -6.30 0.35 -7.29
N TRP A 199 -5.59 -0.73 -6.92
CA TRP A 199 -4.42 -0.63 -6.05
C TRP A 199 -3.27 0.11 -6.70
N HIS A 200 -3.08 -0.01 -8.02
CA HIS A 200 -2.08 0.79 -8.73
C HIS A 200 -2.32 2.31 -8.60
N ILE A 201 -3.59 2.75 -8.63
CA ILE A 201 -3.92 4.16 -8.42
C ILE A 201 -3.67 4.56 -6.96
N VAL A 202 -4.04 3.72 -5.99
CA VAL A 202 -3.68 3.94 -4.58
C VAL A 202 -2.17 4.11 -4.46
N ASP A 203 -1.37 3.20 -5.02
CA ASP A 203 0.09 3.22 -4.91
C ASP A 203 0.74 4.43 -5.56
N ARG A 204 0.18 4.91 -6.66
CA ARG A 204 0.72 6.07 -7.37
C ARG A 204 0.41 7.39 -6.68
N GLU A 205 -0.80 7.52 -6.14
CA GLU A 205 -1.32 8.80 -5.65
C GLU A 205 -1.28 8.93 -4.12
N LEU A 206 -1.32 7.82 -3.38
CA LEU A 206 -1.18 7.80 -1.92
C LEU A 206 0.31 7.69 -1.57
N ASP A 207 0.94 8.81 -1.24
CA ASP A 207 2.34 8.89 -0.77
C ASP A 207 2.51 8.37 0.67
N VAL A 208 2.12 7.10 0.86
CA VAL A 208 2.28 6.34 2.10
C VAL A 208 2.91 5.00 1.75
N PRO A 209 4.13 4.71 2.24
CA PRO A 209 4.79 3.41 2.06
C PRO A 209 3.88 2.27 2.54
N HIS A 210 3.90 1.12 1.84
CA HIS A 210 3.05 -0.04 2.16
C HIS A 210 3.20 -0.49 3.60
N SER A 211 4.45 -0.48 4.10
CA SER A 211 4.80 -0.82 5.48
C SER A 211 4.19 0.11 6.55
N GLN A 212 3.69 1.28 6.14
CA GLN A 212 3.11 2.29 7.02
C GLN A 212 1.62 2.49 6.77
N ARG A 213 1.00 1.69 5.91
CA ARG A 213 -0.43 1.80 5.63
C ARG A 213 -1.25 1.15 6.74
N GLU A 214 -2.33 1.82 7.09
CA GLU A 214 -3.37 1.34 7.98
C GLU A 214 -4.69 1.30 7.20
N PHE A 215 -5.44 0.23 7.41
CA PHE A 215 -6.71 -0.05 6.75
C PHE A 215 -7.83 0.06 7.77
N GLN A 216 -8.86 0.83 7.44
CA GLN A 216 -10.03 0.94 8.29
C GLN A 216 -11.30 0.80 7.46
N MET A 217 -12.15 -0.13 7.85
CA MET A 217 -13.47 -0.27 7.26
C MET A 217 -14.45 0.66 7.96
N MET A 218 -15.23 1.40 7.20
CA MET A 218 -16.24 2.33 7.71
C MET A 218 -17.58 2.15 7.00
N PRO A 219 -18.70 2.45 7.66
CA PRO A 219 -20.01 2.52 7.01
C PRO A 219 -20.02 3.53 5.85
N ALA A 220 -20.56 3.14 4.70
CA ALA A 220 -20.59 3.97 3.50
C ALA A 220 -21.44 5.25 3.65
N ASP A 221 -22.38 5.26 4.60
CA ASP A 221 -23.24 6.41 4.89
C ASP A 221 -22.48 7.57 5.55
N LEU A 222 -21.37 7.28 6.24
CA LEU A 222 -20.50 8.27 6.90
C LEU A 222 -19.92 9.27 5.89
N PHE A 223 -19.67 8.84 4.65
CA PHE A 223 -19.16 9.70 3.57
C PHE A 223 -20.27 10.32 2.70
N SER A 224 -21.50 9.84 2.83
CA SER A 224 -22.63 10.35 2.03
C SER A 224 -23.16 11.70 2.51
N ARG A 225 -22.96 12.04 3.79
CA ARG A 225 -23.46 13.29 4.41
C ARG A 225 -22.44 14.41 4.41
N ASP A 226 -21.20 14.15 4.84
CA ASP A 226 -20.18 15.19 5.02
C ASP A 226 -18.99 15.05 4.03
N GLY A 227 -18.81 13.88 3.42
CA GLY A 227 -17.70 13.57 2.51
C GLY A 227 -18.04 13.67 1.02
N ALA A 228 -19.26 14.09 0.66
CA ALA A 228 -19.71 14.16 -0.72
C ALA A 228 -18.79 15.01 -1.63
N PHE A 229 -18.07 15.99 -1.04
CA PHE A 229 -17.12 16.83 -1.78
C PHE A 229 -15.90 16.07 -2.31
N LEU A 230 -15.48 14.96 -1.68
CA LEU A 230 -14.33 14.16 -2.13
C LEU A 230 -14.65 13.36 -3.41
N PHE A 231 -15.92 13.09 -3.64
CA PHE A 231 -16.42 12.36 -4.81
C PHE A 231 -17.23 13.25 -5.77
N ALA A 232 -17.45 14.52 -5.41
CA ALA A 232 -18.06 15.48 -6.29
C ALA A 232 -17.13 15.69 -7.49
N LYS A 233 -17.67 15.61 -8.71
CA LYS A 233 -16.91 16.03 -9.89
C LYS A 233 -16.39 17.45 -9.62
N PRO A 234 -15.09 17.73 -9.81
CA PRO A 234 -14.62 19.10 -9.72
C PRO A 234 -15.48 19.91 -10.67
N VAL A 235 -16.15 20.94 -10.14
CA VAL A 235 -16.87 21.90 -10.97
C VAL A 235 -15.80 22.48 -11.90
N SER A 236 -15.86 22.09 -13.16
CA SER A 236 -14.98 22.57 -14.19
C SER A 236 -15.07 24.09 -14.16
N ALA A 237 -13.97 24.77 -13.79
CA ALA A 237 -13.90 26.23 -13.84
C ALA A 237 -14.07 26.78 -15.27
N ALA A 238 -14.14 25.91 -16.29
CA ALA A 238 -14.45 26.29 -17.66
C ALA A 238 -15.96 26.50 -17.89
N ASP A 239 -16.85 26.04 -17.00
CA ASP A 239 -18.30 26.22 -17.18
C ASP A 239 -18.85 27.50 -16.52
N SER A 240 -18.01 28.29 -15.84
CA SER A 240 -18.41 29.56 -15.22
C SER A 240 -17.98 30.81 -16.00
N ALA A 241 -17.49 30.67 -17.23
CA ALA A 241 -16.96 31.78 -18.04
C ALA A 241 -17.93 32.34 -19.10
N THR A 242 -19.22 31.95 -19.11
CA THR A 242 -20.16 32.28 -20.19
C THR A 242 -21.45 32.99 -19.77
N GLU A 243 -21.44 33.81 -18.71
CA GLU A 243 -22.62 34.64 -18.37
C GLU A 243 -22.29 36.03 -17.77
N SER A 244 -21.25 36.72 -18.28
CA SER A 244 -20.94 38.11 -17.86
C SER A 244 -20.58 39.07 -19.01
N GLU A 245 -21.09 38.85 -20.22
CA GLU A 245 -21.01 39.85 -21.31
C GLU A 245 -22.32 39.93 -22.09
N ALA A 246 -23.37 40.46 -21.45
CA ALA A 246 -24.59 40.87 -22.13
C ALA A 246 -25.26 42.07 -21.43
N LEU A 247 -24.47 43.06 -20.99
CA LEU A 247 -25.00 44.37 -20.60
C LEU A 247 -24.01 45.46 -21.01
N GLY A 248 -24.38 46.22 -22.04
CA GLY A 248 -23.86 47.58 -22.21
C GLY A 248 -23.22 47.93 -23.55
N TYR A 249 -23.97 47.90 -24.65
CA TYR A 249 -23.79 48.87 -25.73
C TYR A 249 -25.16 49.29 -26.29
N ILE A 250 -25.76 50.27 -25.62
CA ILE A 250 -26.75 51.19 -26.19
C ILE A 250 -26.29 52.60 -25.83
N LEU A 251 -25.63 53.24 -26.79
CA LEU A 251 -25.58 54.67 -27.18
C LEU A 251 -24.20 55.04 -27.71
#